data_AF-A0A3C1YG61-F1
#
_entry.id   AF-A0A3C1YG61-F1
#
_cell.length_a   1.000
_cell.length_b   1.000
_cell.length_c   1.000
_cell.angle_alpha   90.00
_cell.angle_beta   90.00
_cell.angle_gamma   90.00
#
_symmetry.space_group_name_H-M   'P 1'
#
loop_
_entity.id
_entity.type
_entity.pdbx_description
1 polymer ?
#
loop_
_entity_poly.entity_id
_entity_poly.type
_entity_poly.pdbx_seq_one_letter_code
_entity_poly.pdbx_strand_id
1 'polypeptide(L)' 'MSISTKGRYGLEALLVLAIHSSEGHVNIKSIAERYGKSEAYILQIFLTLRKAGIVESIRGA' A
#
# COMPACT_ATOMS: atom_id res chain seq x y z
N MET A 1 -11.61 -21.34 0.85
CA MET A 1 -11.59 -20.04 0.14
C MET A 1 -10.14 -19.75 -0.26
N SER A 2 -9.88 -19.45 -1.53
CA SER A 2 -8.53 -19.17 -2.03
C SER A 2 -8.41 -17.69 -2.34
N ILE A 3 -7.50 -16.97 -1.69
CA ILE A 3 -7.21 -15.57 -2.00
C ILE A 3 -6.07 -15.52 -3.01
N SER A 4 -6.19 -14.67 -4.03
CA SER A 4 -5.10 -14.48 -4.99
C SER A 4 -3.90 -13.83 -4.31
N THR A 5 -2.71 -14.09 -4.83
CA THR A 5 -1.48 -13.46 -4.35
C THR A 5 -1.59 -11.93 -4.32
N LYS A 6 -2.20 -11.33 -5.36
CA LYS A 6 -2.46 -9.89 -5.42
C LYS A 6 -3.43 -9.42 -4.33
N GLY A 7 -4.47 -10.21 -4.02
CA GLY A 7 -5.41 -9.91 -2.94
C GLY A 7 -4.76 -9.94 -1.56
N ARG A 8 -3.89 -10.94 -1.31
CA ARG A 8 -3.10 -11.02 -0.07
C ARG A 8 -2.21 -9.78 0.10
N TYR A 9 -1.45 -9.43 -0.93
CA TYR A 9 -0.58 -8.26 -0.86
C TYR A 9 -1.35 -6.93 -0.78
N GLY A 10 -2.54 -6.85 -1.37
CA GLY A 10 -3.44 -5.70 -1.19
C GLY A 10 -3.88 -5.51 0.26
N LEU A 11 -4.26 -6.60 0.93
CA LEU A 11 -4.63 -6.58 2.35
C LEU A 11 -3.44 -6.24 3.26
N GLU A 12 -2.28 -6.83 3.01
CA GLU A 12 -1.07 -6.53 3.77
C GLU A 12 -0.68 -5.05 3.63
N ALA A 13 -0.72 -4.50 2.41
CA ALA A 13 -0.45 -3.09 2.17
C ALA A 13 -1.42 -2.15 2.90
N LEU A 14 -2.72 -2.49 2.94
CA LEU A 14 -3.72 -1.74 3.70
C LEU A 14 -3.47 -1.76 5.21
N LEU A 15 -3.12 -2.93 5.75
CA LEU A 15 -2.80 -3.07 7.18
C LEU A 15 -1.63 -2.17 7.56
N VAL A 16 -0.60 -2.12 6.74
CA VAL A 16 0.59 -1.30 7.00
C VAL A 16 0.27 0.17 6.93
N LEU A 17 -0.50 0.58 5.92
CA LEU A 17 -0.98 1.95 5.84
C LEU A 17 -1.73 2.31 7.13
N ALA A 18 -2.65 1.46 7.58
CA ALA A 18 -3.46 1.72 8.77
C ALA A 18 -2.63 1.79 10.07
N ILE A 19 -1.61 0.94 10.21
CA ILE A 19 -0.71 0.95 11.37
C ILE A 19 0.15 2.22 11.40
N HIS A 20 0.58 2.73 10.25
CA HIS A 20 1.53 3.84 10.15
C HIS A 20 0.87 5.19 9.81
N SER A 21 -0.43 5.21 9.52
CA SER A 21 -1.17 6.45 9.18
C SER A 21 -1.34 7.40 10.35
N SER A 22 -1.13 6.94 11.59
CA SER A 22 -1.19 7.79 12.79
C SER A 22 -0.11 8.87 12.84
N GLU A 23 1.00 8.68 12.11
CA GLU A 23 2.14 9.60 12.07
C GLU A 23 2.10 10.55 10.85
N GLY A 24 1.01 10.49 10.06
CA GLY A 24 0.82 11.28 8.86
C GLY A 24 0.91 10.45 7.58
N HIS A 25 1.51 11.00 6.53
CA HIS A 25 1.57 10.35 5.22
C HIS A 25 2.63 9.25 5.19
N VAL A 26 2.23 8.06 4.73
CA VAL A 26 3.15 6.93 4.57
C VAL A 26 3.68 6.91 3.14
N ASN A 27 5.01 6.97 2.99
CA ASN A 27 5.66 6.89 1.68
C ASN A 27 5.72 5.43 1.18
N ILE A 28 5.38 5.22 -0.10
CA ILE A 28 5.48 3.93 -0.80
C ILE A 28 6.88 3.32 -0.66
N LYS A 29 7.94 4.14 -0.70
CA LYS A 29 9.32 3.69 -0.52
C LYS A 29 9.53 3.01 0.84
N SER A 30 9.02 3.61 1.92
CA SER A 30 9.14 3.02 3.27
C SER A 30 8.38 1.69 3.36
N ILE A 31 7.22 1.58 2.71
CA ILE A 31 6.45 0.33 2.66
C ILE A 31 7.23 -0.74 1.87
N ALA A 32 7.79 -0.38 0.72
CA ALA A 32 8.58 -1.29 -0.12
C ALA A 32 9.80 -1.86 0.61
N GLU A 33 10.54 -1.01 1.34
CA GLU A 33 11.68 -1.40 2.16
C GLU A 33 11.27 -2.37 3.29
N ARG A 34 10.17 -2.09 4.00
CA ARG A 34 9.66 -2.97 5.08
C ARG A 34 9.23 -4.34 4.56
N TYR A 35 8.69 -4.41 3.35
CA TYR A 35 8.22 -5.66 2.73
C TYR A 35 9.31 -6.42 1.96
N GLY A 36 10.48 -5.81 1.74
CA GLY A 36 11.50 -6.35 0.85
C GLY A 36 10.97 -6.55 -0.59
N LYS A 37 10.11 -5.65 -1.07
CA LYS A 37 9.51 -5.68 -2.41
C LYS A 37 9.89 -4.42 -3.18
N SER A 38 9.74 -4.44 -4.50
CA SER A 38 10.01 -3.25 -5.31
C SER A 38 8.95 -2.16 -5.08
N GLU A 39 9.37 -0.90 -5.13
CA GLU A 39 8.47 0.26 -5.06
C GLU A 39 7.40 0.21 -6.14
N ALA A 40 7.76 -0.21 -7.37
CA ALA A 40 6.83 -0.36 -8.48
C ALA A 40 5.71 -1.37 -8.18
N TYR A 41 6.03 -2.46 -7.48
CA TYR A 41 5.05 -3.48 -7.10
C TYR A 41 4.04 -2.93 -6.08
N ILE A 42 4.55 -2.29 -5.03
CA ILE A 42 3.71 -1.64 -4.01
C ILE A 42 2.85 -0.54 -4.66
N LEU A 43 3.44 0.28 -5.54
CA LEU A 43 2.72 1.32 -6.27
C LEU A 43 1.54 0.75 -7.08
N GLN A 44 1.72 -0.37 -7.78
CA GLN A 44 0.61 -0.99 -8.53
C GLN A 44 -0.55 -1.44 -7.63
N ILE A 45 -0.24 -1.93 -6.42
CA ILE A 45 -1.25 -2.27 -5.42
C ILE A 45 -2.00 -1.01 -4.99
N PHE A 46 -1.29 0.03 -4.57
CA PHE A 46 -1.90 1.29 -4.11
C PHE A 46 -2.69 2.01 -5.20
N LEU A 47 -2.26 1.94 -6.47
CA LEU A 47 -3.04 2.44 -7.60
C LEU A 47 -4.38 1.71 -7.75
N THR A 48 -4.40 0.40 -7.52
CA THR A 48 -5.64 -0.39 -7.55
C THR A 48 -6.57 0.01 -6.40
N LEU A 49 -6.02 0.13 -5.18
CA LEU A 49 -6.77 0.55 -3.99
C LEU A 49 -7.32 1.97 -4.10
N ARG A 50 -6.52 2.89 -4.66
CA ARG A 50 -6.94 4.28 -4.91
C ARG A 50 -8.07 4.36 -5.92
N LYS A 51 -7.99 3.61 -7.02
CA LYS A 51 -9.07 3.53 -8.01
C LYS A 51 -10.38 2.99 -7.41
N ALA A 52 -10.28 2.14 -6.40
CA ALA A 52 -11.43 1.62 -5.65
C ALA A 52 -11.92 2.57 -4.54
N GLY A 53 -11.28 3.73 -4.33
CA GLY A 53 -11.65 4.69 -3.29
C GLY A 53 -11.29 4.25 -1.86
N ILE A 54 -10.42 3.25 -1.71
CA ILE A 54 -10.06 2.69 -0.39
C ILE A 54 -8.95 3.51 0.28
N VAL A 55 -8.09 4.16 -0.52
CA VAL A 55 -6.96 4.94 -0.05
C VAL A 55 -6.85 6.25 -0.82
N GLU A 56 -6.34 7.27 -0.15
CA GLU A 56 -6.04 8.57 -0.74
C GLU A 56 -4.53 8.76 -0.90
N SER A 57 -4.12 9.60 -1.85
CA SER A 57 -2.72 9.93 -2.09
C SER A 57 -2.53 11.43 -2.19
N ILE A 58 -1.54 11.97 -1.49
CA ILE A 58 -1.09 13.35 -1.65
C ILE A 58 0.23 13.35 -2.43
N ARG A 59 0.39 14.33 -3.32
CA ARG A 59 1.64 14.56 -4.05
C ARG A 59 2.37 15.76 -3.41
N GLY A 60 3.64 15.59 -3.08
CA GLY A 60 4.53 16.69 -2.69
C GLY A 60 4.60 16.99 -1.18
N ALA A 61 4.65 15.97 -0.34
CA ALA A 61 5.06 16.11 1.07
C ALA A 61 6.56 15.88 1.22
#